data_AF-A0A9D7EHM9-F1
#
_entry.id   AF-A0A9D7EHM9-F1
#
_cell.length_a   1.000
_cell.length_b   1.000
_cell.length_c   1.000
_cell.angle_alpha   90.00
_cell.angle_beta   90.00
_cell.angle_gamma   90.00
#
_symmetry.space_group_name_H-M   'P 1'
#
loop_
_entity.id
_entity.type
_entity.pdbx_description
1 polymer ?
#
loop_
_entity_poly.entity_id
_entity_poly.type
_entity_poly.pdbx_seq_one_letter_code
_entity_poly.pdbx_strand_id
1 'polypeptide(L)'
;MCLFVDKEYRRQGVAVKLIDAAAKFVKKSGGRMVEGYPVISRKGMMPDAFAFTGLPSAFEQAGFEIVKKPTPSRAIVRKQV
;
A
#
# COMPACT_ATOMS: atom_id res chain seq x y z
N MET A 1 -0.79 7.15 -4.53
CA MET A 1 -0.26 7.73 -3.28
C MET A 1 1.14 7.19 -3.06
N CYS A 2 2.11 8.06 -2.78
CA CYS A 2 3.44 7.63 -2.32
C CYS A 2 3.44 7.56 -0.79
N LEU A 3 4.06 6.53 -0.23
CA LEU A 3 4.30 6.31 1.17
C LEU A 3 5.76 6.62 1.46
N PHE A 4 5.99 7.47 2.44
CA PHE A 4 7.29 7.68 3.03
C PHE A 4 7.16 7.51 4.53
N VAL A 5 7.99 6.65 5.10
CA VAL A 5 8.10 6.46 6.54
C VAL A 5 9.57 6.62 6.87
N ASP A 6 9.85 7.56 7.78
CA ASP A 6 11.19 7.77 8.29
C ASP A 6 11.78 6.45 8.80
N LYS A 7 13.09 6.24 8.59
CA LYS A 7 13.78 4.98 8.87
C LYS A 7 13.55 4.50 10.30
N GLU A 8 13.51 5.41 11.27
CA GLU A 8 13.34 5.08 12.70
C GLU A 8 11.95 4.50 13.01
N TYR A 9 10.95 4.79 12.17
CA TYR A 9 9.56 4.38 12.35
C TYR A 9 9.13 3.26 11.39
N ARG A 10 10.04 2.73 10.56
CA ARG A 10 9.75 1.61 9.66
C ARG A 10 9.50 0.32 10.44
N ARG A 11 8.74 -0.59 9.83
CA ARG A 11 8.36 -1.91 10.40
C ARG A 11 7.53 -1.85 11.69
N GLN A 12 7.07 -0.67 12.10
CA GLN A 12 6.16 -0.47 13.23
C GLN A 12 4.68 -0.33 12.80
N GLY A 13 4.35 -0.73 11.57
CA GLY A 13 2.98 -0.65 11.04
C GLY A 13 2.50 0.75 10.62
N VAL A 14 3.39 1.76 10.61
CA VAL A 14 3.01 3.15 10.22
C VAL A 14 2.44 3.21 8.81
N ALA A 15 3.02 2.50 7.85
CA ALA A 15 2.51 2.44 6.48
C ALA A 15 1.07 1.90 6.42
N VAL A 16 0.74 0.88 7.22
CA VAL A 16 -0.61 0.31 7.30
C VAL A 16 -1.60 1.35 7.84
N LYS A 17 -1.22 2.07 8.91
CA LYS A 17 -2.04 3.15 9.48
C LYS A 17 -2.28 4.28 8.47
N LEU A 18 -1.27 4.66 7.69
CA LEU A 18 -1.40 5.67 6.64
C LEU A 18 -2.36 5.22 5.52
N ILE A 19 -2.24 3.98 5.04
CA ILE A 19 -3.11 3.42 4.01
C ILE A 19 -4.57 3.36 4.50
N ASP A 20 -4.78 2.89 5.74
CA ASP A 20 -6.12 2.82 6.32
C ASP A 20 -6.73 4.22 6.56
N ALA A 21 -5.94 5.18 7.03
CA ALA A 21 -6.38 6.57 7.18
C ALA A 21 -6.79 7.19 5.84
N ALA A 22 -6.03 6.93 4.77
CA ALA A 22 -6.37 7.39 3.42
C ALA A 22 -7.71 6.77 2.95
N ALA A 23 -7.91 5.47 3.15
CA ALA A 23 -9.17 4.80 2.82
C ALA A 23 -10.37 5.39 3.60
N LYS A 24 -10.20 5.62 4.91
CA LYS A 24 -11.22 6.26 5.76
C LYS A 24 -11.53 7.69 5.31
N PHE A 25 -10.53 8.45 4.89
CA PHE A 25 -10.72 9.79 4.37
C PHE A 25 -11.53 9.79 3.07
N VAL A 26 -11.22 8.89 2.14
CA VAL A 26 -11.97 8.75 0.88
C VAL A 26 -13.42 8.38 1.16
N LYS A 27 -13.68 7.43 2.07
CA LYS A 27 -15.05 7.09 2.52
C LYS A 27 -15.81 8.33 3.01
N LYS A 28 -15.21 9.08 3.94
CA LYS A 28 -15.81 10.29 4.53
C LYS A 28 -16.08 11.36 3.48
N SER A 29 -15.27 11.40 2.42
CA SER A 29 -15.42 12.33 1.30
C SER A 29 -16.42 11.85 0.24
N GLY A 30 -17.14 10.75 0.46
CA GLY A 30 -18.12 10.20 -0.48
C GLY A 30 -17.52 9.38 -1.63
N GLY A 31 -16.23 9.06 -1.57
CA GLY A 31 -15.62 8.13 -2.51
C GLY A 31 -16.07 6.68 -2.25
N ARG A 32 -16.14 5.87 -3.30
CA ARG A 32 -16.65 4.49 -3.23
C ARG A 32 -15.55 3.42 -3.17
N MET A 33 -14.35 3.77 -3.60
CA MET A 33 -13.23 2.83 -3.69
C MET A 33 -11.88 3.54 -3.67
N VAL A 34 -10.86 2.80 -3.27
CA VAL A 34 -9.45 3.21 -3.36
C VAL A 34 -8.66 2.13 -4.09
N GLU A 35 -7.82 2.53 -5.04
CA GLU A 35 -6.89 1.66 -5.75
C GLU A 35 -5.43 2.04 -5.44
N GLY A 36 -4.61 1.04 -5.17
CA GLY A 36 -3.18 1.17 -4.93
C GLY A 36 -2.36 0.39 -5.96
N TYR A 37 -1.11 0.81 -6.15
CA TYR A 37 -0.17 0.20 -7.11
C TYR A 37 1.16 -0.20 -6.44
N PRO A 38 1.13 -1.10 -5.45
CA PRO A 38 2.33 -1.49 -4.72
C PRO A 38 3.36 -2.18 -5.63
N VAL A 39 4.62 -2.02 -5.24
CA VAL A 39 5.74 -2.80 -5.80
C VAL A 39 5.87 -4.13 -5.07
N ILE A 40 6.07 -5.20 -5.83
CA ILE A 40 6.37 -6.52 -5.27
C ILE A 40 7.89 -6.63 -5.14
N SER A 41 8.39 -6.71 -3.90
CA SER A 41 9.80 -7.02 -3.65
C SER A 41 10.04 -8.51 -3.87
N ARG A 42 10.84 -8.87 -4.88
CA ARG A 42 11.32 -10.24 -5.07
C ARG A 42 12.54 -10.46 -4.17
N LYS A 43 12.41 -11.39 -3.22
CA LYS A 43 13.51 -11.99 -2.45
C LYS A 43 14.52 -10.96 -1.85
N GLY A 44 14.03 -9.86 -1.28
CA GLY A 44 14.88 -8.90 -0.58
C GLY A 44 15.79 -8.03 -1.45
N MET A 45 15.65 -8.07 -2.78
CA MET A 45 16.51 -7.32 -3.71
C MET A 45 16.13 -5.84 -3.88
N MET A 46 15.09 -5.36 -3.20
CA MET A 46 14.66 -3.96 -3.31
C MET A 46 15.02 -3.21 -2.03
N PRO A 47 15.90 -2.20 -2.10
CA PRO A 47 16.13 -1.31 -0.97
C PRO A 47 14.82 -0.62 -0.57
N ASP A 48 14.57 -0.52 0.74
CA ASP A 48 13.34 0.09 1.30
C ASP A 48 13.05 1.49 0.72
N ALA A 49 14.09 2.23 0.33
CA ALA A 49 13.98 3.56 -0.29
C ALA A 49 13.18 3.55 -1.61
N PHE A 50 13.13 2.42 -2.32
CA PHE A 50 12.41 2.28 -3.59
C PHE A 50 10.98 1.75 -3.42
N ALA A 51 10.55 1.40 -2.21
CA ALA A 51 9.20 0.89 -1.92
C ALA A 51 8.17 2.01 -1.66
N PHE A 52 8.34 3.18 -2.28
CA PHE A 52 7.50 4.35 -2.04
C PHE A 52 6.05 4.17 -2.52
N THR A 53 5.74 3.22 -3.41
CA THR A 53 4.33 2.92 -3.75
C THR A 53 3.68 1.94 -2.76
N GLY A 54 4.39 1.54 -1.71
CA GLY A 54 3.97 0.55 -0.73
C GLY A 54 4.23 -0.88 -1.17
N LEU A 55 4.08 -1.80 -0.21
CA LEU A 55 4.20 -3.24 -0.41
C LEU A 55 2.81 -3.89 -0.33
N PRO A 56 2.55 -4.98 -1.08
CA PRO A 56 1.24 -5.66 -1.05
C PRO A 56 0.80 -6.01 0.37
N SER A 57 1.73 -6.49 1.21
CA SER A 57 1.44 -6.86 2.60
C SER A 57 0.90 -5.72 3.45
N ALA A 58 1.34 -4.48 3.22
CA ALA A 58 0.83 -3.32 3.95
C ALA A 58 -0.61 -2.96 3.52
N PHE A 59 -0.91 -3.13 2.24
CA PHE A 59 -2.26 -2.95 1.70
C PHE A 59 -3.21 -4.06 2.17
N GLU A 60 -2.78 -5.31 2.13
CA GLU A 60 -3.54 -6.47 2.63
C GLU A 60 -3.89 -6.30 4.12
N GLN A 61 -2.95 -5.88 4.96
CA GLN A 61 -3.21 -5.55 6.37
C GLN A 61 -4.20 -4.39 6.56
N ALA A 62 -4.27 -3.47 5.60
CA ALA A 62 -5.25 -2.38 5.60
C ALA A 62 -6.61 -2.79 4.99
N GLY A 63 -6.80 -4.07 4.66
CA GLY A 63 -8.05 -4.61 4.10
C GLY A 63 -8.24 -4.33 2.62
N PHE A 64 -7.16 -4.14 1.87
CA PHE A 64 -7.19 -4.13 0.40
C PHE A 64 -6.95 -5.54 -0.14
N GLU A 65 -7.49 -5.82 -1.32
CA GLU A 65 -7.32 -7.09 -2.02
C GLU A 65 -6.54 -6.90 -3.31
N ILE A 66 -5.72 -7.88 -3.70
CA ILE A 66 -5.03 -7.85 -4.99
C ILE A 66 -6.04 -8.17 -6.10
N VAL A 67 -6.32 -7.20 -6.97
CA VAL A 67 -7.22 -7.38 -8.11
C VAL A 67 -6.48 -7.77 -9.40
N LYS A 68 -5.19 -7.45 -9.51
CA LYS A 68 -4.37 -7.83 -10.68
C LYS A 68 -2.88 -7.85 -10.34
N LYS A 69 -2.12 -8.73 -10.99
CA LYS A 69 -0.65 -8.74 -10.98
C LYS A 69 -0.13 -8.61 -12.43
N PRO A 70 -0.07 -7.38 -12.99
CA PRO A 70 0.25 -7.18 -14.40
C PRO A 70 1.68 -7.57 -14.76
N THR A 71 2.61 -7.47 -13.81
CA THR A 71 3.98 -7.96 -13.94
C THR A 71 4.40 -8.62 -12.64
N PRO A 72 5.49 -9.42 -12.63
CA PRO A 72 5.95 -10.04 -11.38
C PRO A 72 6.44 -9.06 -10.31
N SER A 73 6.67 -7.79 -10.66
CA SER A 73 7.13 -6.73 -9.76
C SER A 73 6.03 -5.72 -9.41
N ARG A 74 4.80 -5.87 -9.91
CA ARG A 74 3.70 -4.94 -9.70
C ARG A 74 2.41 -5.67 -9.33
N ALA A 75 1.68 -5.10 -8.38
CA ALA A 75 0.30 -5.48 -8.11
C ALA A 75 -0.61 -4.25 -8.20
N ILE A 76 -1.87 -4.51 -8.52
CA ILE A 76 -2.97 -3.57 -8.38
C ILE A 76 -3.82 -4.10 -7.23
N VAL A 77 -4.05 -3.24 -6.23
CA VAL A 77 -4.84 -3.58 -5.04
C VAL A 77 -6.03 -2.65 -4.91
N ARG A 78 -7.15 -3.13 -4.40
CA ARG A 78 -8.38 -2.34 -4.28
C ARG A 78 -9.08 -2.60 -2.96
N LYS A 79 -9.71 -1.55 -2.42
CA LYS A 79 -10.62 -1.62 -1.27
C LYS A 79 -11.86 -0.78 -1.57
N GLN A 80 -13.04 -1.38 -1.36
CA GLN A 80 -14.30 -0.62 -1.31
C GLN A 80 -14.34 0.13 0.01
N VAL A 81 -14.70 1.41 -0.01
CA VAL A 81 -14.66 2.28 1.19
C VAL A 81 -16.04 2.84 1.50
#